data_AF-A0A350QJ31-F1
#
_entry.id   AF-A0A350QJ31-F1
#
_cell.length_a   1.000
_cell.length_b   1.000
_cell.length_c   1.000
_cell.angle_alpha   90.00
_cell.angle_beta   90.00
_cell.angle_gamma   90.00
#
_symmetry.space_group_name_H-M   'P 1'
#
loop_
_entity.id
_entity.type
_entity.pdbx_description
1 polymer ?
#
loop_
_entity_poly.entity_id
_entity_poly.type
_entity_poly.pdbx_seq_one_letter_code
_entity_poly.pdbx_strand_id
1 'polypeptide(L)'
;MTNNEDQFKRVISHAKEYGYIFASSEIYDGLSAVYDYAQNGVELKKNIRDYWWRSMVYMHQNIVGIDASILMHPTTWKASGHVDAFNDPLIDNKDSKKRYRADVLVEDYAEKLNIKAQKEIAKAKKRFGDAFDEAQFVATNERVLRYKNEQKTILERLARSLETENLADVKALIEELGIADPDTGSKNWTDVRQFNLMFGTKLG
;
A
#
# COMPACT_ATOMS: atom_id res chain seq x y z
N MET A 1 12.63 6.08 -20.74
CA MET A 1 12.02 5.56 -19.51
C MET A 1 11.30 4.30 -19.90
N THR A 2 11.89 3.15 -19.61
CA THR A 2 11.21 1.86 -19.73
C THR A 2 9.95 1.97 -18.89
N ASN A 3 8.78 1.83 -19.52
CA ASN A 3 7.51 1.96 -18.84
C ASN A 3 7.40 0.78 -17.85
N ASN A 4 7.66 1.01 -16.56
CA ASN A 4 7.66 -0.05 -15.55
C ASN A 4 6.33 -0.84 -15.54
N GLU A 5 5.23 -0.19 -15.90
CA GLU A 5 3.94 -0.86 -16.10
C GLU A 5 3.98 -1.92 -17.20
N ASP A 6 4.66 -1.64 -18.33
CA ASP A 6 4.76 -2.58 -19.44
C ASP A 6 5.68 -3.76 -19.08
N GLN A 7 6.71 -3.52 -18.28
CA GLN A 7 7.53 -4.60 -17.73
C GLN A 7 6.71 -5.47 -16.77
N PHE A 8 5.94 -4.85 -15.87
CA PHE A 8 5.11 -5.58 -14.91
C PHE A 8 4.03 -6.42 -15.61
N LYS A 9 3.36 -5.87 -16.64
CA LYS A 9 2.42 -6.62 -17.49
C LYS A 9 3.08 -7.83 -18.15
N ARG A 10 4.31 -7.70 -18.64
CA ARG A 10 5.07 -8.82 -19.22
C ARG A 10 5.38 -9.89 -18.17
N VAL A 11 5.76 -9.49 -16.96
CA VAL A 11 6.01 -10.43 -15.84
C VAL A 11 4.73 -11.18 -15.47
N ILE A 12 3.59 -10.50 -15.35
CA ILE A 12 2.30 -11.13 -15.08
C ILE A 12 1.94 -12.13 -16.19
N SER A 13 2.08 -11.72 -17.46
CA SER A 13 1.80 -12.59 -18.61
C SER A 13 2.67 -13.84 -18.58
N HIS A 14 3.97 -13.69 -18.31
CA HIS A 14 4.90 -14.82 -18.19
C HIS A 14 4.55 -15.72 -17.00
N ALA A 15 4.26 -15.15 -15.84
CA ALA A 15 3.88 -15.91 -14.66
C ALA A 15 2.61 -16.76 -14.91
N LYS A 16 1.63 -16.21 -15.63
CA LYS A 16 0.41 -16.93 -16.01
C LYS A 16 0.69 -18.01 -17.08
N GLU A 17 1.38 -17.65 -18.15
CA GLU A 17 1.68 -18.53 -19.29
C GLU A 17 2.51 -19.76 -18.87
N TYR A 18 3.48 -19.57 -17.97
CA TYR A 18 4.40 -20.61 -17.54
C TYR A 18 3.99 -21.27 -16.21
N GLY A 19 2.76 -21.06 -15.74
CA GLY A 19 2.20 -21.79 -14.59
C GLY A 19 2.88 -21.50 -13.26
N TYR A 20 3.11 -20.22 -12.96
CA TYR A 20 3.53 -19.75 -11.64
C TYR A 20 2.33 -19.41 -10.75
N ILE A 21 1.50 -18.46 -11.18
CA ILE A 21 0.37 -17.95 -10.38
C ILE A 21 -0.85 -17.72 -11.28
N PHE A 22 -2.03 -18.04 -10.74
CA PHE A 22 -3.33 -17.77 -11.34
C PHE A 22 -4.25 -17.06 -10.34
N ALA A 23 -5.24 -16.33 -10.86
CA ALA A 23 -6.30 -15.81 -10.00
C ALA A 23 -7.09 -17.00 -9.43
N SER A 24 -7.31 -17.00 -8.11
CA SER A 24 -8.04 -18.12 -7.51
C SER A 24 -9.48 -18.10 -7.98
N SER A 25 -10.04 -19.28 -8.28
CA SER A 25 -11.40 -19.42 -8.82
C SER A 25 -11.61 -18.66 -10.15
N GLU A 26 -10.60 -18.60 -11.01
CA GLU A 26 -10.62 -17.83 -12.29
C GLU A 26 -11.84 -18.15 -13.18
N ILE A 27 -12.32 -19.40 -13.21
CA ILE A 27 -13.51 -19.79 -13.99
C ILE A 27 -14.83 -19.25 -13.43
N TYR A 28 -14.80 -18.68 -12.22
CA TYR A 28 -15.91 -18.05 -11.52
C TYR A 28 -15.63 -16.56 -11.26
N ASP A 29 -15.08 -15.87 -12.27
CA ASP A 29 -14.69 -14.45 -12.24
C ASP A 29 -13.53 -14.08 -11.30
N GLY A 30 -12.97 -15.06 -10.60
CA GLY A 30 -11.87 -14.89 -9.68
C GLY A 30 -12.26 -14.29 -8.33
N LEU A 31 -11.42 -14.49 -7.33
CA LEU A 31 -11.55 -13.84 -6.03
C LEU A 31 -10.45 -12.79 -5.86
N SER A 32 -10.85 -11.52 -5.69
CA SER A 32 -9.91 -10.40 -5.56
C SER A 32 -8.88 -10.64 -4.46
N ALA A 33 -7.62 -10.37 -4.76
CA ALA A 33 -6.46 -10.57 -3.88
C ALA A 33 -6.20 -12.02 -3.43
N VAL A 34 -6.84 -13.03 -4.04
CA VAL A 34 -6.60 -14.45 -3.76
C VAL A 34 -6.07 -15.15 -5.01
N TYR A 35 -5.00 -15.92 -4.84
CA TYR A 35 -4.25 -16.51 -5.95
C TYR A 35 -3.85 -17.95 -5.66
N ASP A 36 -3.81 -18.76 -6.71
CA ASP A 36 -3.38 -20.16 -6.66
C ASP A 36 -1.99 -20.30 -7.29
N TYR A 37 -1.10 -21.03 -6.61
CA TYR A 37 0.23 -21.36 -7.14
C TYR A 37 0.15 -22.64 -7.96
N ALA A 38 0.60 -22.58 -9.22
CA ALA A 38 0.61 -23.74 -10.12
C ALA A 38 1.98 -24.45 -10.13
N GLN A 39 2.23 -25.33 -11.11
CA GLN A 39 3.35 -26.28 -11.08
C GLN A 39 4.72 -25.63 -10.84
N ASN A 40 5.03 -24.52 -11.51
CA ASN A 40 6.32 -23.86 -11.33
C ASN A 40 6.31 -22.94 -10.10
N GLY A 41 5.16 -22.35 -9.78
CA GLY A 41 5.00 -21.47 -8.63
C GLY A 41 5.11 -22.20 -7.30
N VAL A 42 4.53 -23.40 -7.19
CA VAL A 42 4.58 -24.20 -5.96
C VAL A 42 6.01 -24.66 -5.66
N GLU A 43 6.76 -25.09 -6.67
CA GLU A 43 8.17 -25.46 -6.54
C GLU A 43 9.04 -24.26 -6.18
N LEU A 44 8.83 -23.10 -6.82
CA LEU A 44 9.53 -21.87 -6.47
C LEU A 44 9.25 -21.46 -5.02
N LYS A 45 7.98 -21.41 -4.62
CA LYS A 45 7.55 -21.08 -3.26
C LYS A 45 8.16 -22.03 -2.23
N LYS A 46 8.15 -23.34 -2.53
CA LYS A 46 8.78 -24.37 -1.69
C LYS A 46 10.28 -24.13 -1.55
N ASN A 47 11.00 -23.90 -2.64
CA ASN A 47 12.44 -23.68 -2.62
C ASN A 47 12.83 -22.44 -1.81
N ILE A 48 12.06 -21.35 -1.93
CA ILE A 48 12.27 -20.13 -1.14
C ILE A 48 12.04 -20.41 0.35
N ARG A 49 10.92 -21.08 0.69
CA ARG A 49 10.59 -21.43 2.08
C ARG A 49 11.66 -22.34 2.70
N ASP A 50 12.08 -23.38 1.97
CA ASP A 50 13.06 -24.36 2.45
C ASP A 50 14.45 -23.70 2.64
N TYR A 51 14.83 -22.79 1.72
CA TYR A 51 16.05 -21.98 1.88
C TYR A 51 15.99 -21.10 3.13
N TRP A 52 14.88 -20.37 3.32
CA TRP A 52 14.68 -19.51 4.48
C TRP A 52 14.69 -20.30 5.78
N TRP A 53 13.99 -21.43 5.83
CA TRP A 53 13.95 -22.30 7.01
C TRP A 53 15.33 -22.79 7.40
N ARG A 54 16.11 -23.27 6.42
CA ARG A 54 17.49 -23.70 6.67
C ARG A 54 18.34 -22.54 7.20
N SER A 55 18.22 -21.37 6.57
CA SER A 55 18.99 -20.18 6.96
C SER A 55 18.64 -19.72 8.37
N MET A 56 17.37 -19.73 8.76
CA MET A 56 16.93 -19.16 10.05
C MET A 56 16.95 -20.18 11.18
N VAL A 57 16.56 -21.43 10.92
CA VAL A 57 16.38 -22.45 11.97
C VAL A 57 17.62 -23.32 12.13
N TYR A 58 18.22 -23.80 11.03
CA TYR A 58 19.33 -24.75 11.13
C TYR A 58 20.70 -24.07 11.30
N MET A 59 20.85 -22.83 10.84
CA MET A 59 22.12 -22.09 10.96
C MET A 59 22.20 -21.20 12.21
N HIS A 60 21.15 -21.14 13.03
CA HIS A 60 21.13 -20.37 14.28
C HIS A 60 20.88 -21.29 15.48
N GLN A 61 21.59 -21.06 16.58
CA GLN A 61 21.46 -21.87 17.80
C GLN A 61 20.24 -21.50 18.65
N ASN A 62 19.65 -20.32 18.43
CA ASN A 62 18.63 -19.73 19.28
C ASN A 62 17.26 -19.57 18.58
N ILE A 63 17.03 -20.28 17.48
CA ILE A 63 15.77 -20.25 16.73
C ILE A 63 15.25 -21.69 16.63
N VAL A 64 14.00 -21.90 17.04
CA VAL A 64 13.34 -23.21 17.01
C VAL A 64 12.10 -23.17 16.13
N GLY A 65 11.89 -24.25 15.37
CA GLY A 65 10.71 -24.40 14.51
C GLY A 65 9.48 -24.85 15.31
N ILE A 66 8.36 -24.18 15.07
CA ILE A 66 7.03 -24.57 15.58
C ILE A 66 6.01 -24.45 14.43
N ASP A 67 4.96 -25.27 14.47
CA ASP A 67 3.82 -25.18 13.56
C ASP A 67 2.53 -25.04 14.39
N ALA A 68 1.85 -23.90 14.24
CA ALA A 68 0.71 -23.51 15.06
C ALA A 68 -0.58 -23.47 14.24
N SER A 69 -1.73 -23.65 14.89
CA SER A 69 -3.03 -23.58 14.23
C SER A 69 -3.34 -22.15 13.76
N ILE A 70 -4.01 -22.03 12.61
CA ILE A 70 -4.49 -20.75 12.07
C ILE A 70 -5.64 -20.20 12.94
N LEU A 71 -6.55 -21.07 13.37
CA LEU A 71 -7.63 -20.70 14.28
C LEU A 71 -7.09 -20.64 15.71
N MET A 72 -7.32 -19.50 16.37
CA MET A 72 -6.88 -19.24 17.74
C MET A 72 -8.03 -18.69 18.58
N HIS A 73 -7.97 -18.94 19.90
CA HIS A 73 -8.96 -18.47 20.85
C HIS A 73 -9.00 -16.91 20.88
N PRO A 74 -10.18 -16.26 20.96
CA PRO A 74 -10.30 -14.81 20.88
C PRO A 74 -9.45 -14.01 21.89
N THR A 75 -9.26 -14.55 23.10
CA THR A 75 -8.42 -13.89 24.12
C THR A 75 -6.96 -13.76 23.71
N THR A 76 -6.44 -14.62 22.82
CA THR A 76 -5.07 -14.48 22.27
C THR A 76 -4.95 -13.19 21.45
N TRP A 77 -5.94 -12.89 20.62
CA TRP A 77 -5.97 -11.67 19.80
C TRP A 77 -6.23 -10.41 20.64
N LYS A 78 -7.01 -10.53 21.72
CA LYS A 78 -7.21 -9.43 22.66
C LYS A 78 -5.94 -9.13 23.46
N ALA A 79 -5.29 -10.17 24.00
CA ALA A 79 -4.07 -10.02 24.78
C ALA A 79 -2.89 -9.48 23.96
N SER A 80 -2.82 -9.83 22.67
CA SER A 80 -1.82 -9.29 21.74
C SER A 80 -2.16 -7.89 21.19
N GLY A 81 -3.34 -7.35 21.50
CA GLY A 81 -3.79 -6.03 21.04
C GLY A 81 -4.39 -5.98 19.62
N HIS A 82 -4.39 -7.08 18.86
CA HIS A 82 -4.89 -7.10 17.49
C HIS A 82 -6.38 -6.75 17.37
N VAL A 83 -7.19 -7.09 18.39
CA VAL A 83 -8.62 -6.72 18.41
C VAL A 83 -8.81 -5.20 18.39
N ASP A 84 -7.94 -4.44 19.06
CA ASP A 84 -8.12 -3.01 19.23
C ASP A 84 -7.27 -2.18 18.25
N ALA A 85 -6.11 -2.69 17.84
CA ALA A 85 -5.12 -1.93 17.07
C ALA A 85 -4.97 -2.37 15.60
N PHE A 86 -5.46 -3.56 15.21
CA PHE A 86 -5.32 -4.06 13.83
C PHE A 86 -6.47 -3.59 12.94
N ASN A 87 -6.54 -2.27 12.76
CA ASN A 87 -7.59 -1.60 12.01
C ASN A 87 -7.00 -0.65 10.96
N ASP A 88 -7.65 -0.56 9.81
CA ASP A 88 -7.37 0.49 8.82
C ASP A 88 -8.45 1.59 8.88
N PRO A 89 -8.08 2.87 8.68
CA PRO A 89 -9.04 3.96 8.52
C PRO A 89 -9.69 3.88 7.13
N LEU A 90 -10.96 3.49 7.07
CA LEU A 90 -11.70 3.35 5.81
C LEU A 90 -12.71 4.49 5.62
N ILE A 91 -12.88 4.89 4.36
CA ILE A 91 -13.85 5.89 3.90
C ILE A 91 -14.59 5.37 2.67
N ASP A 92 -15.89 5.61 2.58
CA ASP A 92 -16.73 5.16 1.47
C ASP A 92 -17.15 6.37 0.62
N ASN A 93 -17.16 6.23 -0.70
CA ASN A 93 -17.80 7.21 -1.58
C ASN A 93 -19.29 6.86 -1.74
N LYS A 94 -20.20 7.82 -1.52
CA LYS A 94 -21.64 7.56 -1.57
C LYS A 94 -22.17 7.34 -2.99
N ASP A 95 -21.46 7.84 -4.00
CA ASP A 95 -21.90 7.77 -5.39
C ASP A 95 -21.40 6.49 -6.06
N SER A 96 -20.11 6.15 -5.91
CA SER A 96 -19.55 4.89 -6.44
C SER A 96 -19.79 3.68 -5.56
N LYS A 97 -20.15 3.89 -4.28
CA LYS A 97 -20.30 2.85 -3.24
C LYS A 97 -19.03 2.05 -2.99
N LYS A 98 -17.88 2.56 -3.44
CA LYS A 98 -16.58 1.93 -3.20
C LYS A 98 -15.98 2.40 -1.89
N ARG A 99 -15.18 1.50 -1.33
CA ARG A 99 -14.44 1.69 -0.10
C ARG A 99 -12.98 1.92 -0.39
N TYR A 100 -12.40 2.89 0.29
CA TYR A 100 -11.01 3.26 0.18
C TYR A 100 -10.36 3.36 1.55
N ARG A 101 -9.05 3.16 1.56
CA ARG A 101 -8.20 3.51 2.70
C ARG A 101 -7.98 5.02 2.70
N ALA A 102 -8.38 5.67 3.80
CA ALA A 102 -8.38 7.13 3.92
C ALA A 102 -6.95 7.68 3.92
N ASP A 103 -6.02 6.98 4.58
CA ASP A 103 -4.60 7.29 4.58
C ASP A 103 -3.98 7.18 3.18
N VAL A 104 -4.24 6.07 2.47
CA VAL A 104 -3.75 5.86 1.10
C VAL A 104 -4.22 6.95 0.15
N LEU A 105 -5.46 7.43 0.26
CA LEU A 105 -5.96 8.54 -0.56
C LEU A 105 -5.11 9.82 -0.39
N VAL A 106 -4.71 10.11 0.86
CA VAL A 106 -3.87 11.28 1.18
C VAL A 106 -2.42 11.04 0.75
N GLU A 107 -1.88 9.83 0.96
CA GLU A 107 -0.54 9.44 0.51
C GLU A 107 -0.40 9.51 -1.01
N ASP A 108 -1.40 9.03 -1.77
CA ASP A 108 -1.43 9.12 -3.23
C ASP A 108 -1.47 10.58 -3.70
N TYR A 109 -2.17 11.45 -2.99
CA TYR A 109 -2.15 12.88 -3.27
C TYR A 109 -0.76 13.48 -3.03
N ALA A 110 -0.14 13.13 -1.90
CA ALA A 110 1.21 13.56 -1.54
C ALA A 110 2.24 13.06 -2.58
N GLU A 111 2.10 11.84 -3.08
CA GLU A 111 2.97 11.29 -4.13
C GLU A 111 2.76 12.00 -5.47
N LYS A 112 1.53 12.44 -5.80
CA LYS A 112 1.30 13.30 -6.98
C LYS A 112 2.07 14.63 -6.87
N LEU A 113 2.24 15.19 -5.68
CA LEU A 113 3.08 16.39 -5.48
C LEU A 113 4.56 16.07 -5.70
N ASN A 114 5.04 14.94 -5.17
CA ASN A 114 6.40 14.46 -5.40
C ASN A 114 6.68 14.27 -6.90
N ILE A 115 5.78 13.59 -7.62
CA ILE A 115 5.89 13.39 -9.08
C ILE A 115 5.96 14.74 -9.82
N LYS A 116 5.18 15.75 -9.42
CA LYS A 116 5.28 17.11 -10.00
C LYS A 116 6.64 17.74 -9.75
N ALA A 117 7.19 17.60 -8.53
CA ALA A 117 8.53 18.08 -8.19
C ALA A 117 9.60 17.38 -9.04
N GLN A 118 9.55 16.05 -9.14
CA GLN A 118 10.47 15.25 -9.94
C GLN A 118 10.43 15.62 -11.44
N LYS A 119 9.24 15.91 -11.98
CA LYS A 119 9.10 16.38 -13.37
C LYS A 119 9.80 17.73 -13.60
N GLU A 120 9.71 18.67 -12.66
CA GLU A 120 10.40 19.96 -12.78
C GLU A 120 11.93 19.78 -12.67
N ILE A 121 12.40 18.92 -11.76
CA ILE A 121 13.82 18.57 -11.61
C ILE A 121 14.34 17.92 -12.92
N ALA A 122 13.61 16.95 -13.47
CA ALA A 122 14.00 16.28 -14.71
C ALA A 122 14.08 17.25 -15.91
N LYS A 123 13.15 18.21 -16.01
CA LYS A 123 13.20 19.27 -17.03
C LYS A 123 14.42 20.17 -16.84
N ALA A 124 14.72 20.55 -15.61
CA ALA A 124 15.89 21.38 -15.30
C ALA A 124 17.19 20.64 -15.63
N LYS A 125 17.32 19.37 -15.24
CA LYS A 125 18.45 18.50 -15.59
C LYS A 125 18.66 18.43 -17.09
N LYS A 126 17.58 18.27 -17.88
CA LYS A 126 17.67 18.27 -19.34
C LYS A 126 18.09 19.64 -19.92
N ARG A 127 17.70 20.74 -19.27
CA ARG A 127 17.99 22.11 -19.73
C ARG A 127 19.42 22.57 -19.40
N PHE A 128 19.93 22.21 -18.23
CA PHE A 128 21.23 22.68 -17.72
C PHE A 128 22.36 21.66 -17.93
N GLY A 129 22.06 20.42 -18.30
CA GLY A 129 23.05 19.40 -18.65
C GLY A 129 24.07 19.17 -17.54
N ASP A 130 25.35 19.21 -17.89
CA ASP A 130 26.46 18.94 -16.97
C ASP A 130 26.65 20.04 -15.90
N ALA A 131 26.07 21.22 -16.09
CA ALA A 131 26.09 22.31 -15.11
C ALA A 131 24.93 22.24 -14.10
N PHE A 132 24.10 21.20 -14.14
CA PHE A 132 22.96 21.05 -13.25
C PHE A 132 23.38 20.55 -11.85
N ASP A 133 23.24 21.42 -10.86
CA ASP A 133 23.27 21.02 -9.44
C ASP A 133 21.83 20.76 -8.95
N GLU A 134 21.52 19.48 -8.74
CA GLU A 134 20.20 19.06 -8.27
C GLU A 134 19.90 19.55 -6.85
N ALA A 135 20.89 19.54 -5.95
CA ALA A 135 20.69 19.96 -4.57
C ALA A 135 20.40 21.47 -4.49
N GLN A 136 21.16 22.27 -5.23
CA GLN A 136 20.91 23.70 -5.33
C GLN A 136 19.56 24.00 -5.98
N PHE A 137 19.19 23.29 -7.04
CA PHE A 137 17.91 23.51 -7.73
C PHE A 137 16.71 23.16 -6.84
N VAL A 138 16.78 22.04 -6.13
CA VAL A 138 15.75 21.62 -5.17
C VAL A 138 15.62 22.63 -4.03
N ALA A 139 16.72 23.22 -3.58
CA ALA A 139 16.76 24.19 -2.49
C ALA A 139 16.34 25.62 -2.89
N THR A 140 16.29 25.95 -4.19
CA THR A 140 16.07 27.33 -4.67
C THR A 140 14.84 27.48 -5.56
N ASN A 141 14.42 26.43 -6.26
CA ASN A 141 13.28 26.52 -7.16
C ASN A 141 11.96 26.60 -6.38
N GLU A 142 11.25 27.73 -6.53
CA GLU A 142 10.00 28.01 -5.82
C GLU A 142 8.94 26.92 -5.99
N ARG A 143 8.82 26.32 -7.18
CA ARG A 143 7.81 25.27 -7.44
C ARG A 143 8.16 23.96 -6.74
N VAL A 144 9.42 23.54 -6.83
CA VAL A 144 9.91 22.30 -6.21
C VAL A 144 9.83 22.42 -4.68
N LEU A 145 10.26 23.55 -4.12
CA LEU A 145 10.13 23.85 -2.70
C LEU A 145 8.67 23.82 -2.25
N ARG A 146 7.77 24.47 -2.98
CA ARG A 146 6.34 24.46 -2.65
C ARG A 146 5.79 23.03 -2.61
N TYR A 147 6.03 22.22 -3.65
CA TYR A 147 5.53 20.84 -3.70
C TYR A 147 6.09 19.98 -2.57
N LYS A 148 7.39 20.08 -2.26
CA LYS A 148 8.01 19.32 -1.17
C LYS A 148 7.51 19.76 0.21
N ASN A 149 7.36 21.06 0.44
CA ASN A 149 6.86 21.59 1.71
C ASN A 149 5.38 21.22 1.92
N GLU A 150 4.57 21.31 0.88
CA GLU A 150 3.16 20.91 0.89
C GLU A 150 3.03 19.40 1.17
N GLN A 151 3.79 18.57 0.44
CA GLN A 151 3.85 17.13 0.67
C GLN A 151 4.23 16.79 2.12
N LYS A 152 5.30 17.39 2.63
CA LYS A 152 5.77 17.20 4.00
C LYS A 152 4.68 17.58 5.02
N THR A 153 4.07 18.74 4.85
CA THR A 153 3.03 19.25 5.76
C THR A 153 1.80 18.33 5.79
N ILE A 154 1.39 17.82 4.63
CA ILE A 154 0.26 16.88 4.51
C ILE A 154 0.57 15.57 5.24
N LEU A 155 1.74 14.98 4.99
CA LEU A 155 2.14 13.71 5.60
C LEU A 155 2.33 13.84 7.12
N GLU A 156 2.90 14.95 7.60
CA GLU A 156 3.05 15.22 9.02
C GLU A 156 1.69 15.40 9.72
N ARG A 157 0.73 16.10 9.09
CA ARG A 157 -0.64 16.20 9.62
C ARG A 157 -1.32 14.84 9.64
N LEU A 158 -1.23 14.06 8.55
CA LEU A 158 -1.81 12.72 8.48
C LEU A 158 -1.26 11.82 9.59
N ALA A 159 0.07 11.76 9.74
CA ALA A 159 0.72 10.95 10.78
C ALA A 159 0.23 11.33 12.19
N ARG A 160 0.19 12.62 12.51
CA ARG A 160 -0.33 13.12 13.79
C ARG A 160 -1.81 12.75 14.00
N SER A 161 -2.63 12.85 12.96
CA SER A 161 -4.07 12.57 13.06
C SER A 161 -4.35 11.07 13.22
N LEU A 162 -3.51 10.20 12.65
CA LEU A 162 -3.58 8.76 12.87
C LEU A 162 -3.07 8.38 14.27
N GLU A 163 -1.96 8.96 14.73
CA GLU A 163 -1.40 8.70 16.07
C GLU A 163 -2.35 9.11 17.20
N THR A 164 -3.09 10.21 16.99
CA THR A 164 -4.09 10.71 17.95
C THR A 164 -5.50 10.16 17.72
N GLU A 165 -5.65 9.19 16.80
CA GLU A 165 -6.92 8.59 16.39
C GLU A 165 -8.00 9.62 15.97
N ASN A 166 -7.59 10.80 15.50
CA ASN A 166 -8.47 11.86 15.07
C ASN A 166 -8.94 11.66 13.61
N LEU A 167 -9.84 10.71 13.43
CA LEU A 167 -10.40 10.37 12.11
C LEU A 167 -11.22 11.51 11.48
N ALA A 168 -11.77 12.40 12.30
CA ALA A 168 -12.46 13.59 11.82
C ALA A 168 -11.47 14.54 11.10
N ASP A 169 -10.26 14.70 11.64
CA ASP A 169 -9.21 15.49 10.97
C ASP A 169 -8.70 14.81 9.70
N VAL A 170 -8.62 13.47 9.67
CA VAL A 170 -8.27 12.73 8.44
C VAL A 170 -9.30 13.02 7.34
N LYS A 171 -10.60 13.00 7.67
CA LYS A 171 -11.66 13.37 6.73
C LYS A 171 -11.54 14.83 6.28
N ALA A 172 -11.35 15.74 7.22
CA ALA A 172 -11.20 17.17 6.93
C ALA A 172 -10.01 17.40 5.97
N LEU A 173 -8.89 16.73 6.19
CA LEU A 173 -7.73 16.78 5.32
C LEU A 173 -8.07 16.31 3.89
N ILE A 174 -8.82 15.22 3.73
CA ILE A 174 -9.27 14.72 2.42
C ILE A 174 -10.13 15.77 1.69
N GLU A 175 -11.08 16.38 2.41
CA GLU A 175 -11.98 17.39 1.85
C GLU A 175 -11.26 18.71 1.51
N GLU A 176 -10.34 19.17 2.38
CA GLU A 176 -9.51 20.37 2.19
C GLU A 176 -8.59 20.24 0.97
N LEU A 177 -7.95 19.07 0.80
CA LEU A 177 -7.14 18.76 -0.38
C LEU A 177 -7.99 18.54 -1.64
N GLY A 178 -9.32 18.46 -1.47
CA GLY A 178 -10.28 18.26 -2.54
C GLY A 178 -10.07 16.93 -3.26
N ILE A 179 -9.62 15.89 -2.55
CA ILE A 179 -9.37 14.56 -3.10
C ILE A 179 -10.70 13.97 -3.56
N ALA A 180 -10.74 13.58 -4.82
CA ALA A 180 -11.91 12.98 -5.46
C ALA A 180 -11.74 11.48 -5.61
N ASP A 181 -12.86 10.78 -5.63
CA ASP A 181 -12.94 9.35 -5.94
C ASP A 181 -12.22 9.07 -7.27
N PRO A 182 -11.22 8.18 -7.31
CA PRO A 182 -10.48 7.86 -8.53
C PRO A 182 -11.36 7.38 -9.69
N ASP A 183 -12.50 6.75 -9.38
CA ASP A 183 -13.36 6.16 -10.40
C ASP A 183 -14.39 7.14 -10.97
N THR A 184 -15.06 7.90 -10.10
CA THR A 184 -16.18 8.77 -10.50
C THR A 184 -15.84 10.25 -10.51
N GLY A 185 -14.74 10.66 -9.87
CA GLY A 185 -14.42 12.07 -9.62
C GLY A 185 -15.33 12.73 -8.57
N SER A 186 -16.23 11.99 -7.94
CA SER A 186 -17.08 12.49 -6.86
C SER A 186 -16.26 12.77 -5.60
N LYS A 187 -16.64 13.81 -4.86
CA LYS A 187 -16.09 14.14 -3.52
C LYS A 187 -17.08 13.83 -2.40
N ASN A 188 -18.14 13.08 -2.70
CA ASN A 188 -19.21 12.75 -1.77
C ASN A 188 -18.78 11.62 -0.82
N TRP A 189 -17.94 11.96 0.15
CA TRP A 189 -17.37 11.02 1.10
C TRP A 189 -18.25 10.79 2.34
N THR A 190 -18.19 9.59 2.91
CA THR A 190 -18.69 9.31 4.26
C THR A 190 -17.68 9.73 5.33
N ASP A 191 -18.02 9.53 6.61
CA ASP A 191 -17.06 9.70 7.69
C ASP A 191 -16.04 8.55 7.70
N VAL A 192 -14.79 8.87 8.04
CA VAL A 192 -13.73 7.88 8.21
C VAL A 192 -14.02 7.04 9.47
N ARG A 193 -13.85 5.72 9.36
CA ARG A 193 -14.08 4.76 10.46
C ARG A 193 -12.94 3.76 10.53
N GLN A 194 -12.61 3.31 11.74
CA GLN A 194 -11.75 2.15 11.91
C GLN A 194 -12.46 0.89 11.42
N PHE A 195 -11.75 0.07 10.65
CA PHE A 195 -12.22 -1.23 10.21
C PHE A 195 -11.21 -2.31 10.57
N ASN A 196 -11.64 -3.28 11.37
CA ASN A 196 -10.78 -4.38 11.78
C ASN A 196 -10.52 -5.32 10.60
N LEU A 197 -9.24 -5.62 10.37
CA LEU A 197 -8.81 -6.43 9.24
C LEU A 197 -8.81 -7.94 9.53
N MET A 198 -9.11 -8.37 10.75
CA MET A 198 -9.16 -9.79 11.10
C MET A 198 -10.41 -10.46 10.51
N PHE A 199 -10.23 -11.66 9.97
CA PHE A 199 -11.34 -12.52 9.57
C PHE A 199 -12.00 -13.14 10.80
N GLY A 200 -13.21 -12.67 11.13
CA GLY A 200 -14.05 -13.30 12.15
C GLY A 200 -14.68 -14.60 11.64
N THR A 201 -14.73 -15.62 12.49
CA THR A 201 -15.50 -16.85 12.24
C THR A 201 -16.22 -17.28 13.52
N LYS A 202 -17.26 -18.11 13.38
CA LYS A 202 -17.96 -18.72 14.52
C LYS A 202 -17.57 -20.19 14.60
N LEU A 203 -17.05 -20.58 15.75
CA LEU A 203 -16.88 -21.99 16.11
C LEU A 203 -18.16 -22.45 16.81
N GLY A 204 -18.59 -23.67 16.50
CA GLY A 204 -19.85 -24.25 17.00
C GLY A 204 -19.98 -24.25 18.51
#